data_AF-A0A317WR22-F1
#
_entry.id   AF-A0A317WR22-F1
#
_cell.length_a   1.000
_cell.length_b   1.000
_cell.length_c   1.000
_cell.angle_alpha   90.00
_cell.angle_beta   90.00
_cell.angle_gamma   90.00
#
_symmetry.space_group_name_H-M   'P 1'
#
loop_
_entity.id
_entity.type
_entity.pdbx_description
1 polymer ?
#
loop_
_entity_poly.entity_id
_entity_poly.type
_entity_poly.pdbx_seq_one_letter_code
_entity_poly.pdbx_strand_id
1 'polypeptide(L)'
;MSFEVTSKPDEPLMIGEDDFLEEPGRRKQSQSRTWSSIRTTVLAVVAAVLLFGLGVAAGKNLPTRPRGLLGRTGYPSPIPHFRHMKTNTLIAPEGNVNVFMEYNSTFTLHPSPESNAAWDALFPTGKGFVKHPTIAPETSGIVVYHGLHCLNALREVYYAAVDGKLAHMADEHDHQTDPHHVRHCFDYLRQSLMCSADTNLEPVSKDLKGVTGWGFTRTCRDLEGVKAWAEKNWSNEI
;
A
#
# COMPACT_ATOMS: atom_id res chain seq x y z
N MET A 1 0.46 50.27 23.43
CA MET A 1 -0.74 49.70 22.82
C MET A 1 -0.29 48.42 22.14
N SER A 2 -0.35 47.33 22.89
CA SER A 2 0.32 46.06 22.61
C SER A 2 -0.61 45.18 21.79
N PHE A 3 -0.13 44.63 20.67
CA PHE A 3 -0.89 43.70 19.85
C PHE A 3 -0.56 42.27 20.29
N GLU A 4 -1.57 41.62 20.86
CA GLU A 4 -1.58 40.22 21.26
C GLU A 4 -1.86 39.36 20.02
N VAL A 5 -0.92 38.48 19.66
CA VAL A 5 -1.11 37.45 18.63
C VAL A 5 -1.69 36.23 19.31
N THR A 6 -2.97 35.96 19.08
CA THR A 6 -3.64 34.76 19.56
C THR A 6 -3.16 33.54 18.77
N SER A 7 -2.56 32.59 19.48
CA SER A 7 -2.12 31.28 19.00
C SER A 7 -3.30 30.38 18.58
N LYS A 8 -3.10 29.64 17.48
CA LYS A 8 -3.99 28.64 16.90
C LYS A 8 -3.98 27.35 17.75
N PRO A 9 -5.11 26.63 17.93
CA PRO A 9 -5.16 25.41 18.73
C PRO A 9 -4.75 24.14 17.95
N ASP A 10 -3.89 23.35 18.61
CA ASP A 10 -3.80 21.89 18.70
C ASP A 10 -4.06 21.04 17.44
N GLU A 11 -2.96 20.70 16.76
CA GLU A 11 -2.88 19.60 15.81
C GLU A 11 -2.43 18.32 16.56
N PRO A 12 -3.15 17.18 16.46
CA PRO A 12 -2.78 15.97 17.19
C PRO A 12 -1.54 15.30 16.56
N LEU A 13 -0.44 15.33 17.32
CA LEU A 13 0.79 14.59 17.09
C LEU A 13 0.53 13.07 17.14
N MET A 14 0.99 12.34 16.10
CA MET A 14 0.97 10.88 16.06
C MET A 14 2.28 10.32 16.63
N ILE A 15 2.15 9.70 17.82
CA ILE A 15 2.93 8.60 18.43
C ILE A 15 4.44 8.83 18.68
N GLY A 16 4.81 8.75 19.96
CA GLY A 16 6.13 9.02 20.52
C GLY A 16 7.22 8.00 20.20
N GLU A 17 8.45 8.51 20.23
CA GLU A 17 9.71 7.85 19.93
C GLU A 17 10.64 8.08 21.13
N ASP A 18 10.57 7.21 22.13
CA ASP A 18 11.42 7.31 23.30
C ASP A 18 11.66 5.92 23.91
N ASP A 19 12.81 5.32 23.56
CA ASP A 19 13.79 4.86 24.56
C ASP A 19 15.04 4.27 23.85
N PHE A 20 15.99 5.17 23.56
CA PHE A 20 17.41 4.85 23.36
C PHE A 20 18.11 5.09 24.70
N LEU A 21 18.55 4.01 25.37
CA LEU A 21 19.50 4.11 26.49
C LEU A 21 20.76 3.27 26.19
N GLU A 22 21.90 3.93 26.37
CA GLU A 22 23.27 3.47 26.15
C GLU A 22 23.67 2.18 26.89
N GLU A 23 24.58 1.42 26.26
CA GLU A 23 25.32 0.26 26.79
C GLU A 23 26.46 0.66 27.75
N PRO A 24 26.75 -0.13 28.81
CA PRO A 24 28.06 -0.09 29.46
C PRO A 24 28.83 -1.43 29.42
N GLY A 25 30.08 -1.35 28.96
CA GLY A 25 31.23 -1.97 29.63
C GLY A 25 31.49 -3.47 29.45
N ARG A 26 32.34 -3.82 28.47
CA ARG A 26 32.92 -5.16 28.29
C ARG A 26 33.94 -5.50 29.39
N ARG A 27 33.61 -6.44 30.28
CA ARG A 27 34.55 -7.06 31.26
C ARG A 27 34.97 -8.46 30.78
N LYS A 28 36.28 -8.71 30.63
CA LYS A 28 36.85 -10.01 30.20
C LYS A 28 36.58 -11.10 31.24
N GLN A 29 35.84 -12.15 30.87
CA GLN A 29 35.62 -13.32 31.72
C GLN A 29 35.95 -14.64 30.99
N SER A 30 37.09 -15.23 31.40
CA SER A 30 37.33 -16.65 31.61
C SER A 30 37.02 -17.66 30.48
N GLN A 31 38.08 -18.05 29.76
CA GLN A 31 38.18 -19.12 28.75
C GLN A 31 37.75 -20.54 29.20
N SER A 32 37.32 -20.75 30.45
CA SER A 32 36.98 -22.08 30.98
C SER A 32 35.52 -22.51 30.76
N ARG A 33 34.60 -21.58 30.46
CA ARG A 33 33.16 -21.86 30.34
C ARG A 33 32.75 -22.40 28.96
N THR A 34 33.54 -22.12 27.93
CA THR A 34 33.25 -22.45 26.52
C THR A 34 33.47 -23.92 26.18
N TRP A 35 34.41 -24.61 26.82
CA TRP A 35 34.67 -26.03 26.50
C TRP A 35 33.56 -26.97 26.99
N SER A 36 32.86 -26.62 28.06
CA SER A 36 31.72 -27.39 28.57
C SER A 36 30.47 -27.20 27.69
N SER A 37 30.18 -25.97 27.25
CA SER A 37 29.00 -25.70 26.42
C SER A 37 29.11 -26.32 25.03
N ILE A 38 30.31 -26.34 24.43
CA ILE A 38 30.55 -26.97 23.12
C ILE A 38 30.29 -28.47 23.19
N ARG A 39 30.72 -29.16 24.25
CA ARG A 39 30.50 -30.60 24.41
C ARG A 39 29.01 -30.95 24.55
N THR A 40 28.24 -30.15 25.30
CA THR A 40 26.79 -30.37 25.45
C THR A 40 26.03 -30.09 24.16
N THR A 41 26.39 -29.05 23.42
CA THR A 41 25.70 -28.71 22.15
C THR A 41 25.95 -29.77 21.08
N VAL A 42 27.19 -30.27 20.95
CA VAL A 42 27.51 -31.33 19.97
C VAL A 42 26.75 -32.62 20.29
N LEU A 43 26.68 -33.03 21.56
CA LEU A 43 25.91 -34.21 21.96
C LEU A 43 24.40 -34.05 21.69
N ALA A 44 23.83 -32.87 21.94
CA ALA A 44 22.42 -32.60 21.66
C ALA A 44 22.09 -32.65 20.17
N VAL A 45 22.97 -32.11 19.30
CA VAL A 45 22.78 -32.14 17.84
C VAL A 45 22.90 -33.56 17.30
N VAL A 46 23.87 -34.34 17.78
CA VAL A 46 24.02 -35.75 17.37
C VAL A 46 22.79 -36.57 17.80
N ALA A 47 22.28 -36.37 19.02
CA ALA A 47 21.06 -37.02 19.48
C ALA A 47 19.83 -36.64 18.62
N ALA A 48 19.69 -35.36 18.27
CA ALA A 48 18.58 -34.89 17.43
C ALA A 48 18.64 -35.48 16.01
N VAL A 49 19.83 -35.57 15.41
CA VAL A 49 20.01 -36.17 14.08
C VAL A 49 19.73 -37.68 14.10
N LEU A 50 20.15 -38.39 15.16
CA LEU A 50 19.84 -39.81 15.32
C LEU A 50 18.34 -40.07 15.51
N LEU A 51 17.66 -39.25 16.33
CA LEU A 51 16.22 -39.34 16.54
C LEU A 51 15.43 -39.02 15.25
N PHE A 52 15.87 -38.02 14.48
CA PHE A 52 15.25 -37.67 13.21
C PHE A 52 15.46 -38.77 12.15
N GLY A 53 16.65 -39.36 12.08
CA GLY A 53 16.95 -40.48 11.19
C GLY A 53 16.11 -41.73 11.49
N LEU A 54 15.91 -42.06 12.78
CA LEU A 54 15.04 -43.17 13.20
C LEU A 54 13.55 -42.88 12.90
N GLY A 55 13.10 -41.64 13.06
CA GLY A 55 11.73 -41.23 12.71
C GLY A 55 11.41 -41.35 11.21
N VAL A 56 12.37 -40.99 10.35
CA VAL A 56 12.23 -41.12 8.89
C VAL A 56 12.23 -42.59 8.45
N ALA A 57 13.00 -43.46 9.13
CA ALA A 57 12.98 -44.90 8.86
C ALA A 57 11.65 -45.56 9.25
N ALA A 58 11.01 -45.13 10.34
CA ALA A 58 9.70 -45.61 10.77
C ALA A 58 8.54 -45.15 9.86
N GLY A 59 8.65 -43.98 9.22
CA GLY A 59 7.62 -43.41 8.34
C GLY A 59 7.41 -44.12 7.00
N LYS A 60 8.32 -45.02 6.59
CA LYS A 60 8.23 -45.75 5.30
C LYS A 60 7.31 -46.98 5.32
N ASN A 61 6.82 -47.39 6.49
CA ASN A 61 5.98 -48.59 6.65
C ASN A 61 4.49 -48.29 6.95
N LEU A 62 4.02 -47.06 6.72
CA LEU A 62 2.58 -46.76 6.84
C LEU A 62 1.82 -47.23 5.59
N PRO A 63 0.76 -48.06 5.74
CA PRO A 63 -0.06 -48.51 4.62
C PRO A 63 -0.80 -47.32 3.99
N THR A 64 -0.63 -47.14 2.68
CA THR A 64 -1.30 -46.10 1.90
C THR A 64 -2.79 -46.40 1.74
N ARG A 65 -3.63 -45.39 2.03
CA ARG A 65 -5.09 -45.46 1.92
C ARG A 65 -5.51 -45.58 0.44
N PRO A 66 -6.47 -46.44 0.06
CA PRO A 66 -6.86 -46.62 -1.33
C PRO A 66 -7.51 -45.36 -1.92
N ARG A 67 -7.08 -45.03 -3.13
CA ARG A 67 -7.54 -43.89 -3.94
C ARG A 67 -8.95 -44.19 -4.45
N GLY A 68 -9.95 -43.55 -3.86
CA GLY A 68 -11.33 -43.64 -4.31
C GLY A 68 -11.50 -43.10 -5.73
N LEU A 69 -12.11 -43.91 -6.59
CA LEU A 69 -12.68 -43.52 -7.88
C LEU A 69 -13.73 -42.43 -7.65
N LEU A 70 -13.52 -41.25 -8.23
CA LEU A 70 -14.61 -40.29 -8.46
C LEU A 70 -14.76 -40.10 -9.98
N GLY A 71 -15.91 -40.56 -10.45
CA GLY A 71 -16.34 -40.54 -11.84
C GLY A 71 -16.37 -39.13 -12.41
N ARG A 72 -15.92 -39.06 -13.66
CA ARG A 72 -16.01 -37.90 -14.52
C ARG A 72 -17.43 -37.87 -15.07
N THR A 73 -18.36 -37.21 -14.37
CA THR A 73 -19.64 -36.80 -14.95
C THR A 73 -19.49 -35.36 -15.44
N GLY A 74 -19.65 -35.18 -16.74
CA GLY A 74 -19.65 -33.86 -17.36
C GLY A 74 -20.85 -33.05 -16.89
N TYR A 75 -20.60 -31.82 -16.46
CA TYR A 75 -21.63 -30.79 -16.33
C TYR A 75 -21.38 -29.74 -17.41
N PRO A 76 -22.37 -29.42 -18.26
CA PRO A 76 -22.31 -28.24 -19.10
C PRO A 76 -22.50 -27.03 -18.18
N SER A 77 -21.53 -26.12 -18.14
CA SER A 77 -21.72 -24.81 -17.51
C SER A 77 -22.62 -23.97 -18.44
N PRO A 78 -23.80 -23.50 -17.99
CA PRO A 78 -24.48 -22.43 -18.67
C PRO A 78 -23.70 -21.16 -18.36
N ILE A 79 -22.99 -20.63 -19.35
CA ILE A 79 -22.54 -19.23 -19.32
C ILE A 79 -23.83 -18.41 -19.14
N PRO A 80 -24.00 -17.65 -18.04
CA PRO A 80 -25.13 -16.76 -17.94
C PRO A 80 -24.96 -15.75 -19.06
N HIS A 81 -25.93 -15.68 -19.98
CA HIS A 81 -26.08 -14.52 -20.83
C HIS A 81 -26.20 -13.30 -19.89
N PHE A 82 -25.11 -12.55 -19.77
CA PHE A 82 -25.13 -11.22 -19.20
C PHE A 82 -26.11 -10.42 -20.03
N ARG A 83 -27.33 -10.30 -19.52
CA ARG A 83 -28.31 -9.34 -20.01
C ARG A 83 -27.61 -7.99 -19.93
N HIS A 84 -27.39 -7.34 -21.07
CA HIS A 84 -26.86 -5.98 -21.14
C HIS A 84 -27.72 -5.06 -20.26
N MET A 85 -27.32 -4.91 -19.00
CA MET A 85 -27.84 -3.91 -18.10
C MET A 85 -27.26 -2.59 -18.62
N LYS A 86 -28.15 -1.68 -18.99
CA LYS A 86 -27.81 -0.37 -19.55
C LYS A 86 -26.67 0.26 -18.74
N THR A 87 -25.50 0.34 -19.37
CA THR A 87 -24.29 0.97 -18.83
C THR A 87 -24.45 2.48 -18.94
N ASN A 88 -25.18 3.11 -18.03
CA ASN A 88 -25.34 4.57 -18.02
C ASN A 88 -25.16 5.19 -16.64
N THR A 89 -24.24 4.62 -15.84
CA THR A 89 -23.83 5.16 -14.53
C THR A 89 -22.40 4.78 -14.20
N LEU A 90 -21.48 4.82 -15.19
CA LEU A 90 -20.06 4.76 -14.86
C LEU A 90 -19.65 6.15 -14.36
N ILE A 91 -20.08 6.42 -13.13
CA ILE A 91 -19.84 7.61 -12.31
C ILE A 91 -20.66 8.81 -12.78
N ALA A 92 -21.59 9.27 -11.93
CA ALA A 92 -22.20 10.58 -12.07
C ALA A 92 -21.31 11.60 -11.35
N PRO A 93 -20.88 12.67 -12.02
CA PRO A 93 -21.07 12.98 -13.44
C PRO A 93 -20.09 12.20 -14.35
N GLU A 94 -20.52 11.89 -15.59
CA GLU A 94 -19.75 11.11 -16.61
C GLU A 94 -18.42 11.74 -17.05
N GLY A 95 -18.01 12.84 -16.42
CA GLY A 95 -16.85 13.65 -16.76
C GLY A 95 -17.07 14.47 -18.04
N ASN A 96 -16.83 15.78 -17.97
CA ASN A 96 -16.91 16.68 -19.12
C ASN A 96 -15.70 17.62 -19.20
N VAL A 97 -14.66 17.34 -18.41
CA VAL A 97 -13.43 18.13 -18.32
C VAL A 97 -12.35 17.44 -19.13
N ASN A 98 -11.82 18.14 -20.12
CA ASN A 98 -10.65 17.71 -20.89
C ASN A 98 -9.42 18.42 -20.35
N VAL A 99 -8.39 17.66 -20.00
CA VAL A 99 -7.12 18.19 -19.47
C VAL A 99 -5.98 17.62 -20.30
N PHE A 100 -5.03 18.48 -20.67
CA PHE A 100 -3.73 18.05 -21.17
C PHE A 100 -2.78 17.91 -19.97
N MET A 101 -2.21 16.72 -19.78
CA MET A 101 -1.33 16.46 -18.64
C MET A 101 0.06 17.01 -18.91
N GLU A 102 0.46 18.02 -18.14
CA GLU A 102 1.79 18.62 -18.20
C GLU A 102 2.53 18.34 -16.90
N TYR A 103 3.82 18.03 -16.99
CA TYR A 103 4.65 17.79 -15.82
C TYR A 103 4.73 19.05 -14.95
N ASN A 104 4.32 18.93 -13.68
CA ASN A 104 4.40 20.01 -12.70
C ASN A 104 5.37 19.62 -11.57
N SER A 105 6.58 20.18 -11.66
CA SER A 105 7.65 19.88 -10.71
C SER A 105 7.34 20.27 -9.26
N THR A 106 6.48 21.26 -9.01
CA THR A 106 6.14 21.70 -7.63
C THR A 106 5.55 20.56 -6.79
N PHE A 107 4.80 19.65 -7.43
CA PHE A 107 4.22 18.49 -6.74
C PHE A 107 5.22 17.36 -6.48
N THR A 108 6.42 17.43 -7.06
CA THR A 108 7.45 16.39 -6.95
C THR A 108 8.62 16.80 -6.08
N LEU A 109 8.72 18.05 -5.65
CA LEU A 109 9.81 18.54 -4.81
C LEU A 109 9.80 17.89 -3.41
N HIS A 110 10.96 17.96 -2.73
CA HIS A 110 11.04 17.67 -1.30
C HIS A 110 9.96 18.44 -0.52
N PRO A 111 9.50 17.93 0.63
CA PRO A 111 8.61 18.67 1.51
C PRO A 111 9.19 20.04 1.84
N SER A 112 8.44 21.08 1.51
CA SER A 112 8.82 22.49 1.65
C SER A 112 7.54 23.31 1.82
N PRO A 113 7.60 24.56 2.31
CA PRO A 113 6.41 25.39 2.39
C PRO A 113 5.65 25.52 1.06
N GLU A 114 6.37 25.62 -0.06
CA GLU A 114 5.78 25.72 -1.40
C GLU A 114 5.12 24.41 -1.85
N SER A 115 5.86 23.30 -1.81
CA SER A 115 5.34 22.00 -2.25
C SER A 115 4.21 21.52 -1.35
N ASN A 116 4.30 21.73 -0.03
CA ASN A 116 3.23 21.36 0.90
C ASN A 116 1.98 22.22 0.66
N ALA A 117 2.14 23.52 0.43
CA ALA A 117 1.00 24.39 0.10
C ALA A 117 0.32 23.99 -1.22
N ALA A 118 1.10 23.60 -2.24
CA ALA A 118 0.56 23.13 -3.51
C ALA A 118 -0.27 21.85 -3.33
N TRP A 119 0.20 20.90 -2.52
CA TRP A 119 -0.55 19.69 -2.19
C TRP A 119 -1.80 19.97 -1.34
N ASP A 120 -1.71 20.87 -0.37
CA ASP A 120 -2.85 21.30 0.44
C ASP A 120 -3.96 21.94 -0.39
N ALA A 121 -3.59 22.70 -1.42
CA ALA A 121 -4.51 23.39 -2.32
C ALA A 121 -5.35 22.43 -3.19
N LEU A 122 -4.97 21.15 -3.31
CA LEU A 122 -5.77 20.14 -4.03
C LEU A 122 -7.02 19.73 -3.27
N PHE A 123 -7.06 19.97 -1.95
CA PHE A 123 -8.14 19.52 -1.10
C PHE A 123 -9.22 20.60 -0.94
N PRO A 124 -10.51 20.23 -1.02
CA PRO A 124 -11.58 21.15 -0.71
C PRO A 124 -11.63 21.43 0.79
N THR A 125 -12.46 22.39 1.18
CA THR A 125 -12.85 22.55 2.59
C THR A 125 -13.36 21.22 3.15
N GLY A 126 -12.91 20.86 4.36
CA GLY A 126 -13.23 19.56 4.95
C GLY A 126 -12.42 18.39 4.38
N LYS A 127 -11.39 18.66 3.56
CA LYS A 127 -10.39 17.68 3.07
C LYS A 127 -10.98 16.46 2.33
N GLY A 128 -12.20 16.60 1.79
CA GLY A 128 -12.87 15.54 1.05
C GLY A 128 -13.82 14.67 1.85
N PHE A 129 -14.04 14.98 3.13
CA PHE A 129 -15.10 14.37 3.94
C PHE A 129 -16.43 15.07 3.68
N VAL A 130 -17.48 14.28 3.46
CA VAL A 130 -18.82 14.73 3.08
C VAL A 130 -19.91 14.03 3.89
N LYS A 131 -21.08 14.66 3.95
CA LYS A 131 -22.33 14.09 4.47
C LYS A 131 -23.46 14.46 3.54
N HIS A 132 -24.25 13.48 3.09
CA HIS A 132 -25.36 13.68 2.15
C HIS A 132 -26.57 12.82 2.52
N PRO A 133 -27.79 13.38 2.61
CA PRO A 133 -28.96 12.66 3.13
C PRO A 133 -29.28 11.30 2.49
N THR A 134 -28.97 11.12 1.20
CA THR A 134 -29.33 9.91 0.44
C THR A 134 -28.16 8.99 0.09
N ILE A 135 -26.97 9.53 -0.16
CA ILE A 135 -25.82 8.74 -0.65
C ILE A 135 -24.70 8.61 0.39
N ALA A 136 -24.66 9.48 1.39
CA ALA A 136 -23.74 9.42 2.54
C ALA A 136 -24.47 9.88 3.83
N PRO A 137 -25.46 9.10 4.34
CA PRO A 137 -26.22 9.50 5.53
C PRO A 137 -25.33 9.72 6.76
N GLU A 138 -24.24 8.98 6.83
CA GLU A 138 -23.12 9.18 7.76
C GLU A 138 -21.94 9.85 7.07
N THR A 139 -21.04 10.43 7.85
CA THR A 139 -19.82 11.05 7.30
C THR A 139 -19.00 10.01 6.53
N SER A 140 -18.66 10.34 5.29
CA SER A 140 -17.83 9.52 4.41
C SER A 140 -16.74 10.35 3.74
N GLY A 141 -15.59 9.75 3.46
CA GLY A 141 -14.57 10.34 2.59
C GLY A 141 -14.84 10.05 1.12
N ILE A 142 -14.52 10.97 0.22
CA ILE A 142 -14.50 10.68 -1.22
C ILE A 142 -13.15 10.07 -1.58
N VAL A 143 -13.17 8.94 -2.31
CA VAL A 143 -11.97 8.12 -2.58
C VAL A 143 -10.83 8.90 -3.23
N VAL A 144 -11.11 9.80 -4.18
CA VAL A 144 -10.06 10.62 -4.83
C VAL A 144 -9.19 11.38 -3.83
N TYR A 145 -9.78 11.96 -2.78
CA TYR A 145 -9.03 12.74 -1.80
C TYR A 145 -8.23 11.85 -0.85
N HIS A 146 -8.76 10.67 -0.51
CA HIS A 146 -7.98 9.68 0.23
C HIS A 146 -6.80 9.18 -0.60
N GLY A 147 -6.98 8.93 -1.91
CA GLY A 147 -5.90 8.59 -2.83
C GLY A 147 -4.82 9.67 -2.92
N LEU A 148 -5.21 10.94 -3.04
CA LEU A 148 -4.28 12.08 -3.04
C LEU A 148 -3.53 12.23 -1.71
N HIS A 149 -4.22 12.05 -0.58
CA HIS A 149 -3.61 12.06 0.75
C HIS A 149 -2.53 10.98 0.89
N CYS A 150 -2.86 9.74 0.51
CA CYS A 150 -1.92 8.63 0.55
C CYS A 150 -0.72 8.85 -0.38
N LEU A 151 -0.94 9.39 -1.59
CA LEU A 151 0.15 9.70 -2.51
C LEU A 151 1.09 10.78 -1.95
N ASN A 152 0.54 11.81 -1.30
CA ASN A 152 1.35 12.83 -0.61
C ASN A 152 2.17 12.23 0.54
N ALA A 153 1.56 11.36 1.36
CA ALA A 153 2.25 10.68 2.45
C ALA A 153 3.41 9.81 1.92
N LEU A 154 3.21 9.11 0.79
CA LEU A 154 4.28 8.38 0.12
C LEU A 154 5.41 9.29 -0.37
N ARG A 155 5.09 10.49 -0.87
CA ARG A 155 6.11 11.50 -1.23
C ARG A 155 6.96 11.90 -0.03
N GLU A 156 6.34 12.14 1.12
CA GLU A 156 7.04 12.52 2.35
C GLU A 156 7.93 11.38 2.87
N VAL A 157 7.42 10.15 2.91
CA VAL A 157 8.19 8.96 3.31
C VAL A 157 9.35 8.69 2.35
N TYR A 158 9.13 8.84 1.03
CA TYR A 158 10.18 8.72 0.03
C TYR A 158 11.32 9.68 0.32
N TYR A 159 11.02 10.96 0.55
CA TYR A 159 12.06 11.94 0.83
C TYR A 159 12.75 11.73 2.17
N ALA A 160 12.02 11.35 3.22
CA ALA A 160 12.62 10.95 4.49
C ALA A 160 13.60 9.76 4.32
N ALA A 161 13.27 8.80 3.45
CA ALA A 161 14.15 7.67 3.14
C ALA A 161 15.39 8.10 2.32
N VAL A 162 15.21 8.98 1.32
CA VAL A 162 16.30 9.51 0.50
C VAL A 162 17.27 10.34 1.34
N ASP A 163 16.74 11.24 2.17
CA ASP A 163 17.51 12.11 3.07
C ASP A 163 18.22 11.29 4.17
N GLY A 164 17.61 10.19 4.61
CA GLY A 164 18.13 9.35 5.68
C GLY A 164 19.18 8.32 5.26
N LYS A 165 18.94 7.53 4.19
CA LYS A 165 19.69 6.26 3.96
C LYS A 165 19.74 5.73 2.52
N LEU A 166 19.27 6.41 1.47
CA LEU A 166 19.33 5.84 0.10
C LEU A 166 20.64 6.15 -0.66
N ALA A 167 21.75 6.39 0.03
CA ALA A 167 23.08 6.43 -0.59
C ALA A 167 23.47 5.11 -1.31
N HIS A 168 22.70 4.03 -1.11
CA HIS A 168 22.96 2.70 -1.65
C HIS A 168 22.01 2.25 -2.79
N MET A 169 21.12 3.10 -3.30
CA MET A 169 20.36 2.78 -4.54
C MET A 169 21.08 3.25 -5.82
N ALA A 170 22.37 3.54 -5.72
CA ALA A 170 23.23 3.88 -6.85
C ALA A 170 23.78 2.62 -7.55
N ASP A 171 22.94 1.61 -7.82
CA ASP A 171 23.27 0.73 -8.94
C ASP A 171 22.77 1.49 -10.19
N GLU A 172 23.71 2.17 -10.86
CA GLU A 172 23.54 3.20 -11.91
C GLU A 172 22.80 2.72 -13.19
N HIS A 173 22.08 1.61 -13.17
CA HIS A 173 21.52 0.96 -14.36
C HIS A 173 20.01 0.70 -14.33
N ASP A 174 19.31 0.99 -13.23
CA ASP A 174 17.86 0.90 -13.21
C ASP A 174 17.19 2.28 -13.39
N HIS A 175 16.91 2.62 -14.65
CA HIS A 175 16.17 3.81 -15.07
C HIS A 175 14.79 3.93 -14.42
N GLN A 176 14.23 2.85 -13.85
CA GLN A 176 12.92 2.85 -13.20
C GLN A 176 12.98 3.35 -11.75
N THR A 177 14.13 3.21 -11.08
CA THR A 177 14.29 3.53 -9.65
C THR A 177 15.16 4.77 -9.40
N ASP A 178 15.70 5.37 -10.45
CA ASP A 178 16.35 6.69 -10.38
C ASP A 178 15.41 7.76 -9.76
N PRO A 179 15.92 8.62 -8.86
CA PRO A 179 15.12 9.65 -8.20
C PRO A 179 14.37 10.58 -9.14
N HIS A 180 14.92 10.92 -10.31
CA HIS A 180 14.21 11.74 -11.28
C HIS A 180 13.01 10.98 -11.88
N HIS A 181 13.16 9.70 -12.22
CA HIS A 181 12.04 8.86 -12.68
C HIS A 181 10.94 8.74 -11.62
N VAL A 182 11.32 8.44 -10.36
CA VAL A 182 10.36 8.32 -9.24
C VAL A 182 9.60 9.65 -9.02
N ARG A 183 10.28 10.79 -9.12
CA ARG A 183 9.65 12.11 -9.05
C ARG A 183 8.65 12.33 -10.16
N HIS A 184 8.97 11.96 -11.40
CA HIS A 184 8.03 12.06 -12.52
C HIS A 184 6.79 11.19 -12.29
N CYS A 185 6.97 9.98 -11.75
CA CYS A 185 5.87 9.08 -11.38
C CYS A 185 4.92 9.69 -10.34
N PHE A 186 5.43 10.43 -9.34
CA PHE A 186 4.56 11.09 -8.37
C PHE A 186 3.58 12.07 -9.02
N ASP A 187 4.05 12.91 -9.94
CA ASP A 187 3.17 13.88 -10.61
C ASP A 187 2.23 13.19 -11.60
N TYR A 188 2.71 12.19 -12.35
CA TYR A 188 1.86 11.39 -13.23
C TYR A 188 0.71 10.70 -12.47
N LEU A 189 1.01 10.08 -11.33
CA LEU A 189 -0.01 9.42 -10.50
C LEU A 189 -0.98 10.43 -9.89
N ARG A 190 -0.50 11.58 -9.43
CA ARG A 190 -1.36 12.68 -8.93
C ARG A 190 -2.34 13.13 -10.01
N GLN A 191 -1.85 13.39 -11.23
CA GLN A 191 -2.69 13.80 -12.37
C GLN A 191 -3.67 12.69 -12.78
N SER A 192 -3.25 11.43 -12.76
CA SER A 192 -4.10 10.28 -13.06
C SER A 192 -5.24 10.11 -12.04
N LEU A 193 -4.96 10.30 -10.75
CA LEU A 193 -5.97 10.31 -9.68
C LEU A 193 -6.98 11.45 -9.88
N MET A 194 -6.49 12.65 -10.21
CA MET A 194 -7.35 13.81 -10.48
C MET A 194 -8.20 13.65 -11.75
N CYS A 195 -7.63 13.05 -12.80
CA CYS A 195 -8.33 12.81 -14.06
C CYS A 195 -9.41 11.74 -13.92
N SER A 196 -9.13 10.68 -13.15
CA SER A 196 -10.09 9.59 -12.93
C SER A 196 -11.14 9.96 -11.87
N ALA A 197 -10.77 10.86 -10.94
CA ALA A 197 -11.61 11.43 -9.88
C ALA A 197 -12.59 10.42 -9.27
N ASP A 198 -12.07 9.35 -8.66
CA ASP A 198 -12.92 8.31 -8.06
C ASP A 198 -13.87 8.91 -7.00
N THR A 199 -15.17 8.98 -7.36
CA THR A 199 -16.22 9.56 -6.52
C THR A 199 -16.91 8.54 -5.61
N ASN A 200 -16.36 7.33 -5.46
CA ASN A 200 -16.87 6.39 -4.47
C ASN A 200 -16.82 7.01 -3.06
N LEU A 201 -17.63 6.47 -2.15
CA LEU A 201 -17.76 6.98 -0.79
C LEU A 201 -17.26 5.95 0.22
N GLU A 202 -16.33 6.38 1.06
CA GLU A 202 -15.69 5.60 2.11
C GLU A 202 -16.29 5.94 3.47
N PRO A 203 -17.04 5.03 4.12
CA PRO A 203 -17.56 5.29 5.45
C PRO A 203 -16.42 5.58 6.44
N VAL A 204 -16.57 6.63 7.25
CA VAL A 204 -15.62 6.94 8.31
C VAL A 204 -15.69 5.90 9.42
N SER A 205 -14.54 5.35 9.78
CA SER A 205 -14.36 4.54 10.98
C SER A 205 -14.18 5.44 12.20
N LYS A 206 -15.05 5.25 13.21
CA LYS A 206 -14.97 5.99 14.48
C LYS A 206 -13.70 5.66 15.25
N ASP A 207 -13.25 4.41 15.19
CA ASP A 207 -12.07 3.94 15.91
C ASP A 207 -10.77 4.52 15.33
N LEU A 208 -10.74 4.69 14.00
CA LEU A 208 -9.56 5.22 13.29
C LEU A 208 -9.58 6.74 13.14
N LYS A 209 -10.69 7.40 13.51
CA LYS A 209 -10.94 8.83 13.24
C LYS A 209 -10.67 9.20 11.76
N GLY A 210 -10.98 8.28 10.85
CA GLY A 210 -10.62 8.37 9.44
C GLY A 210 -11.23 7.24 8.61
N VAL A 211 -10.75 7.05 7.39
CA VAL A 211 -11.24 6.01 6.47
C VAL A 211 -10.23 4.87 6.36
N THR A 212 -10.71 3.63 6.31
CA THR A 212 -9.85 2.44 6.13
C THR A 212 -9.40 2.26 4.70
N GLY A 213 -10.18 2.73 3.73
CA GLY A 213 -10.06 2.35 2.32
C GLY A 213 -10.55 0.93 2.00
N TRP A 214 -11.12 0.19 2.96
CA TRP A 214 -11.50 -1.23 2.80
C TRP A 214 -12.83 -1.56 3.46
N GLY A 215 -13.47 -2.66 3.01
CA GLY A 215 -14.66 -3.22 3.67
C GLY A 215 -15.99 -2.57 3.28
N PHE A 216 -16.05 -1.85 2.15
CA PHE A 216 -17.26 -1.25 1.62
C PHE A 216 -17.36 -1.49 0.11
N THR A 217 -18.57 -1.39 -0.44
CA THR A 217 -18.81 -1.60 -1.86
C THR A 217 -18.35 -0.39 -2.68
N ARG A 218 -17.53 -0.65 -3.70
CA ARG A 218 -17.14 0.34 -4.71
C ARG A 218 -17.76 -0.02 -6.05
N THR A 219 -18.09 1.01 -6.83
CA THR A 219 -18.38 0.87 -8.26
C THR A 219 -17.13 1.23 -9.04
N CYS A 220 -16.61 0.26 -9.78
CA CYS A 220 -15.35 0.38 -10.54
C CYS A 220 -15.60 0.24 -12.04
N ARG A 221 -14.64 0.65 -12.86
CA ARG A 221 -14.56 0.22 -14.26
C ARG A 221 -14.27 -1.28 -14.31
N ASP A 222 -14.83 -1.95 -15.32
CA ASP A 222 -14.55 -3.37 -15.56
C ASP A 222 -13.12 -3.55 -16.10
N LEU A 223 -12.20 -3.89 -15.19
CA LEU A 223 -10.79 -4.08 -15.53
C LEU A 223 -10.58 -5.24 -16.51
N GLU A 224 -11.35 -6.33 -16.39
CA GLU A 224 -11.25 -7.46 -17.29
C GLU A 224 -11.74 -7.08 -18.69
N GLY A 225 -12.80 -6.28 -18.78
CA GLY A 225 -13.25 -5.69 -20.03
C GLY A 225 -12.19 -4.82 -20.70
N VAL A 226 -11.54 -3.93 -19.93
CA VAL A 226 -10.43 -3.09 -20.41
C VAL A 226 -9.25 -3.94 -20.87
N LYS A 227 -8.85 -4.94 -20.08
CA LYS A 227 -7.77 -5.88 -20.40
C LYS A 227 -8.08 -6.64 -21.69
N ALA A 228 -9.28 -7.22 -21.80
CA ALA A 228 -9.71 -7.96 -22.99
C ALA A 228 -9.78 -7.07 -24.24
N TRP A 229 -10.12 -5.78 -24.10
CA TRP A 229 -10.03 -4.82 -25.19
C TRP A 229 -8.57 -4.54 -25.57
N ALA A 230 -7.69 -4.30 -24.59
CA ALA A 230 -6.27 -4.01 -24.83
C ALA A 230 -5.56 -5.20 -25.53
N GLU A 231 -5.82 -6.43 -25.09
CA GLU A 231 -5.28 -7.65 -25.72
C GLU A 231 -5.72 -7.83 -27.17
N LYS A 232 -6.91 -7.35 -27.55
CA LYS A 232 -7.39 -7.38 -28.94
C LYS A 232 -6.81 -6.27 -29.81
N ASN A 233 -6.31 -5.20 -29.19
CA ASN A 233 -5.86 -3.97 -29.87
C ASN A 233 -4.41 -3.62 -29.51
N TRP A 234 -3.59 -4.61 -29.17
CA TRP A 234 -2.19 -4.39 -28.83
C TRP A 234 -1.37 -3.92 -30.05
N SER A 235 -0.35 -3.10 -29.81
CA SER A 235 0.60 -2.64 -30.83
C SER A 235 1.97 -3.27 -30.61
N ASN A 236 2.67 -3.54 -31.71
CA ASN A 236 4.05 -4.04 -31.75
C ASN A 236 5.06 -2.94 -32.13
N GLU A 237 4.69 -1.67 -32.01
CA GLU A 237 5.48 -0.51 -32.46
C GLU A 237 6.30 0.16 -31.34
N ILE A 238 6.46 -0.49 -30.19
CA ILE A 238 7.20 0.02 -29.00
C ILE A 238 8.42 -0.86 -28.75
#